data_AF-A0A2N5T8Z6-F1
#
_entry.id   AF-A0A2N5T8Z6-F1
#
_cell.length_a   1.000
_cell.length_b   1.000
_cell.length_c   1.000
_cell.angle_alpha   90.00
_cell.angle_beta   90.00
_cell.angle_gamma   90.00
#
_symmetry.space_group_name_H-M   'P 1'
#
loop_
_entity.id
_entity.type
_entity.pdbx_description
1 polymer ?
#
loop_
_entity_poly.entity_id
_entity_poly.type
_entity_poly.pdbx_seq_one_letter_code
_entity_poly.pdbx_strand_id
1 'polypeptide(L)'
;MVNNDQSSKRSQTAATKLWTRKTAKPPPPPWRKNLMKCDWNQFQTGVMHHLGTTLNYLEAFLTKHNKGNQIHWIAMISGNTAYGIKKAVEINNQQEFENFAHKALRVYPSKVIIRFQMDNPRKIVKSRANESHARDLLTMQLGLPAVRATIERQYLSACYYVRANLTKVT
;
A
#
# COMPACT_ATOMS: atom_id res chain seq x y z
N MET A 1 51.28 13.93 5.42
CA MET A 1 50.00 13.51 6.03
C MET A 1 48.96 13.40 4.94
N VAL A 2 48.24 12.27 4.92
CA VAL A 2 47.02 11.93 4.14
C VAL A 2 47.28 11.63 2.65
N ASN A 3 47.46 10.37 2.23
CA ASN A 3 46.45 9.32 1.94
C ASN A 3 45.48 9.72 0.80
N ASN A 4 45.01 8.86 -0.09
CA ASN A 4 45.33 7.53 -0.58
C ASN A 4 44.35 7.28 -1.76
N ASP A 5 44.69 6.33 -2.62
CA ASP A 5 43.78 5.53 -3.44
C ASP A 5 42.91 6.18 -4.53
N GLN A 6 43.42 6.01 -5.75
CA GLN A 6 42.62 5.55 -6.88
C GLN A 6 41.72 4.39 -6.45
N SER A 7 40.41 4.63 -6.37
CA SER A 7 39.42 3.55 -6.32
C SER A 7 38.43 3.70 -7.46
N SER A 8 38.66 2.85 -8.47
CA SER A 8 37.71 2.24 -9.40
C SER A 8 36.31 2.85 -9.44
N LYS A 9 35.99 3.51 -10.56
CA LYS A 9 34.61 3.77 -11.00
C LYS A 9 33.92 2.43 -11.26
N ARG A 10 33.45 1.80 -10.19
CA ARG A 10 32.51 0.69 -10.27
C ARG A 10 31.18 1.30 -10.70
N SER A 11 30.85 1.14 -11.98
CA SER A 11 29.53 1.40 -12.53
C SER A 11 28.49 0.78 -11.61
N GLN A 12 27.89 1.61 -10.76
CA GLN A 12 26.69 1.24 -10.02
C GLN A 12 25.60 1.08 -11.07
N THR A 13 25.39 -0.16 -11.50
CA THR A 13 24.15 -0.62 -12.09
C THR A 13 23.01 -0.03 -11.27
N ALA A 14 22.33 0.96 -11.85
CA ALA A 14 21.23 1.66 -11.24
C ALA A 14 20.21 0.64 -10.74
N ALA A 15 20.02 0.59 -9.41
CA ALA A 15 18.94 -0.17 -8.82
C ALA A 15 17.63 0.24 -9.52
N THR A 16 17.01 -0.74 -10.16
CA THR A 16 15.86 -0.66 -11.06
C THR A 16 14.81 0.34 -10.55
N LYS A 17 14.53 1.37 -11.34
CA LYS A 17 13.52 2.40 -11.07
C LYS A 17 12.12 1.75 -11.03
N LEU A 18 11.72 1.31 -9.84
CA LEU A 18 10.57 0.41 -9.63
C LEU A 18 9.22 1.12 -9.49
N TRP A 19 9.23 2.44 -9.34
CA TRP A 19 8.02 3.23 -9.18
C TRP A 19 7.96 4.31 -10.25
N THR A 20 6.87 4.32 -11.01
CA THR A 20 6.58 5.37 -11.98
C THR A 20 5.48 6.25 -11.41
N ARG A 21 5.80 7.52 -11.14
CA ARG A 21 4.78 8.51 -10.80
C ARG A 21 3.87 8.69 -12.02
N LYS A 22 2.61 8.34 -11.89
CA LYS A 22 1.57 8.67 -12.87
C LYS A 22 0.77 9.85 -12.34
N THR A 23 0.54 10.80 -13.22
CA THR A 23 -0.36 11.94 -13.00
C THR A 23 -1.34 11.92 -14.15
N ALA A 24 -2.64 11.99 -13.86
CA ALA A 24 -3.64 12.16 -14.89
C ALA A 24 -3.38 13.47 -15.65
N LYS A 25 -3.43 13.41 -16.98
CA LYS A 25 -3.33 14.56 -17.88
C LYS A 25 -4.53 14.51 -18.84
N PRO A 26 -5.48 15.45 -18.77
CA PRO A 26 -5.58 16.55 -17.80
C PRO A 26 -5.92 16.06 -16.37
N PRO A 27 -5.70 16.89 -15.33
CA PRO A 27 -6.17 16.56 -13.98
C PRO A 27 -7.69 16.32 -13.98
N PRO A 28 -8.19 15.34 -13.21
CA PRO A 28 -9.63 15.14 -13.11
C PRO A 28 -10.30 16.39 -12.51
N PRO A 29 -11.54 16.70 -12.95
CA PRO A 29 -12.28 17.80 -12.38
C PRO A 29 -12.47 17.57 -10.86
N PRO A 30 -12.48 18.63 -10.05
CA PRO A 30 -12.78 18.51 -8.63
C PRO A 30 -14.12 17.81 -8.42
N TRP A 31 -14.16 16.82 -7.54
CA TRP A 31 -15.40 16.15 -7.19
C TRP A 31 -16.29 17.09 -6.38
N ARG A 32 -17.39 17.57 -6.99
CA ARG A 32 -18.33 18.51 -6.35
C ARG A 32 -19.44 17.73 -5.65
N LYS A 33 -19.32 17.54 -4.34
CA LYS A 33 -20.34 16.87 -3.51
C LYS A 33 -20.51 17.58 -2.18
N ASN A 34 -21.73 17.59 -1.65
CA ASN A 34 -22.00 18.07 -0.30
C ASN A 34 -21.65 16.98 0.71
N LEU A 35 -20.57 17.19 1.47
CA LEU A 35 -20.06 16.24 2.46
C LEU A 35 -21.05 15.98 3.60
N MET A 36 -21.93 16.94 3.92
CA MET A 36 -22.93 16.81 5.00
C MET A 36 -24.09 15.88 4.64
N LYS A 37 -24.24 15.52 3.35
CA LYS A 37 -25.32 14.65 2.85
C LYS A 37 -24.83 13.24 2.51
N CYS A 38 -23.64 12.88 2.98
CA CYS A 38 -23.04 11.59 2.68
C CYS A 38 -22.56 10.95 3.97
N ASP A 39 -22.76 9.65 4.09
CA ASP A 39 -22.10 8.85 5.12
C ASP A 39 -20.68 8.50 4.67
N TRP A 40 -19.85 8.02 5.59
CA TRP A 40 -18.46 7.66 5.33
C TRP A 40 -18.34 6.63 4.20
N ASN A 41 -19.15 5.57 4.22
CA ASN A 41 -19.13 4.55 3.17
C ASN A 41 -19.57 5.10 1.80
N GLN A 42 -20.60 5.97 1.78
CA GLN A 42 -21.06 6.63 0.56
C GLN A 42 -20.00 7.57 0.01
N PHE A 43 -19.31 8.30 0.89
CA PHE A 43 -18.18 9.14 0.55
C PHE A 43 -17.06 8.32 -0.06
N GLN A 44 -16.63 7.24 0.59
CA GLN A 44 -15.56 6.37 0.11
C GLN A 44 -15.87 5.82 -1.28
N THR A 45 -17.08 5.26 -1.45
CA THR A 45 -17.57 4.73 -2.73
C THR A 45 -17.60 5.82 -3.80
N GLY A 46 -18.12 7.01 -3.47
CA GLY A 46 -18.21 8.14 -4.39
C GLY A 46 -16.84 8.66 -4.86
N VAL A 47 -15.86 8.75 -3.96
CA VAL A 47 -14.48 9.15 -4.33
C VAL A 47 -13.83 8.09 -5.23
N MET A 48 -13.96 6.81 -4.88
CA MET A 48 -13.41 5.72 -5.68
C MET A 48 -14.02 5.67 -7.07
N HIS A 49 -15.32 5.86 -7.19
CA HIS A 49 -16.02 5.93 -8.47
C HIS A 49 -15.56 7.13 -9.31
N HIS A 50 -15.49 8.32 -8.69
CA HIS A 50 -15.01 9.53 -9.36
C HIS A 50 -13.60 9.37 -9.90
N LEU A 51 -12.68 8.79 -9.11
CA LEU A 51 -11.33 8.49 -9.57
C LEU A 51 -11.29 7.36 -10.60
N GLY A 52 -12.17 6.37 -10.45
CA GLY A 52 -12.34 5.24 -11.36
C GLY A 52 -12.54 5.66 -12.81
N THR A 53 -13.26 6.77 -13.04
CA THR A 53 -13.47 7.33 -14.38
C THR A 53 -12.17 7.74 -15.10
N THR A 54 -11.06 7.92 -14.37
CA THR A 54 -9.80 8.40 -14.94
C THR A 54 -8.92 7.31 -15.54
N LEU A 55 -9.07 6.06 -15.08
CA LEU A 55 -8.24 4.95 -15.51
C LEU A 55 -9.00 3.62 -15.38
N ASN A 56 -9.01 2.85 -16.46
CA ASN A 56 -9.59 1.51 -16.47
C ASN A 56 -9.06 0.67 -15.30
N TYR A 57 -9.97 -0.06 -14.65
CA TYR A 57 -9.70 -0.92 -13.48
C TYR A 57 -9.26 -0.20 -12.19
N LEU A 58 -9.11 1.13 -12.17
CA LEU A 58 -8.69 1.85 -10.97
C LEU A 58 -9.75 1.79 -9.88
N GLU A 59 -11.03 1.90 -10.22
CA GLU A 59 -12.13 1.73 -9.26
C GLU A 59 -12.08 0.34 -8.61
N ALA A 60 -12.06 -0.72 -9.42
CA ALA A 60 -12.01 -2.10 -8.94
C ALA A 60 -10.76 -2.34 -8.05
N PHE A 61 -9.62 -1.78 -8.43
CA PHE A 61 -8.40 -1.82 -7.63
C PHE A 61 -8.59 -1.15 -6.27
N LEU A 62 -9.06 0.11 -6.23
CA LEU A 62 -9.29 0.84 -4.99
C LEU A 62 -10.34 0.14 -4.11
N THR A 63 -11.45 -0.32 -4.67
CA THR A 63 -12.50 -1.03 -3.93
C THR A 63 -11.96 -2.30 -3.29
N LYS A 64 -11.15 -3.09 -4.01
CA LYS A 64 -10.54 -4.31 -3.46
C LYS A 64 -9.63 -4.01 -2.28
N HIS A 65 -8.77 -3.00 -2.42
CA HIS A 65 -7.83 -2.62 -1.37
C HIS A 65 -8.49 -1.91 -0.18
N ASN A 66 -9.60 -1.18 -0.40
CA ASN A 66 -10.39 -0.58 0.67
C ASN A 66 -11.07 -1.66 1.52
N LYS A 67 -11.68 -2.68 0.90
CA LYS A 67 -12.28 -3.82 1.62
C LYS A 67 -11.26 -4.61 2.46
N GLY A 68 -10.00 -4.61 2.03
CA GLY A 68 -8.90 -5.23 2.77
C GLY A 68 -8.31 -4.35 3.88
N ASN A 69 -8.87 -3.16 4.16
CA ASN A 69 -8.32 -2.15 5.07
C ASN A 69 -6.86 -1.80 4.77
N GLN A 70 -6.48 -1.79 3.49
CA GLN A 70 -5.10 -1.51 3.05
C GLN A 70 -4.91 -0.06 2.61
N ILE A 71 -6.01 0.70 2.54
CA ILE A 71 -6.03 2.11 2.14
C ILE A 71 -6.21 2.97 3.38
N HIS A 72 -5.23 3.83 3.62
CA HIS A 72 -5.27 4.89 4.61
C HIS A 72 -5.86 6.15 3.97
N TRP A 73 -6.93 6.67 4.58
CA TRP A 73 -7.67 7.83 4.07
C TRP A 73 -7.21 9.10 4.77
N ILE A 74 -6.30 9.83 4.14
CA ILE A 74 -5.71 11.04 4.73
C ILE A 74 -6.45 12.28 4.23
N ALA A 75 -7.09 13.00 5.13
CA ALA A 75 -7.87 14.20 4.83
C ALA A 75 -7.18 15.48 5.31
N MET A 76 -7.27 16.53 4.50
CA MET A 76 -6.70 17.83 4.80
C MET A 76 -7.53 18.97 4.20
N ILE A 77 -7.51 20.13 4.85
CA ILE A 77 -8.16 21.37 4.43
C ILE A 77 -7.07 22.41 4.21
N SER A 78 -6.97 22.93 2.99
CA SER A 78 -6.00 23.97 2.64
C SER A 78 -6.20 25.21 3.50
N GLY A 79 -5.11 25.77 4.04
CA GLY A 79 -5.15 27.00 4.84
C GLY A 79 -5.70 26.85 6.27
N ASN A 80 -6.01 25.64 6.73
CA ASN A 80 -6.56 25.40 8.06
C ASN A 80 -5.45 25.12 9.11
N THR A 81 -5.63 25.57 10.35
CA THR A 81 -4.69 25.34 11.46
C THR A 81 -4.83 23.98 12.14
N ALA A 82 -6.02 23.35 12.05
CA ALA A 82 -6.34 22.05 12.63
C ALA A 82 -6.17 20.90 11.62
N TYR A 83 -6.62 21.09 10.38
CA TYR A 83 -6.55 20.09 9.30
C TYR A 83 -5.62 20.51 8.16
N GLY A 84 -4.66 21.40 8.41
CA GLY A 84 -3.73 21.86 7.39
C GLY A 84 -2.83 20.74 6.84
N ILE A 85 -2.07 21.02 5.79
CA ILE A 85 -1.18 20.03 5.14
C ILE A 85 -0.22 19.36 6.14
N LYS A 86 0.28 20.12 7.12
CA LYS A 86 1.17 19.62 8.18
C LYS A 86 0.46 18.80 9.26
N LYS A 87 -0.87 18.90 9.34
CA LYS A 87 -1.73 18.21 10.31
C LYS A 87 -2.82 17.42 9.58
N ALA A 88 -2.44 16.76 8.49
CA ALA A 88 -3.35 15.89 7.78
C ALA A 88 -3.78 14.76 8.70
N VAL A 89 -5.07 14.43 8.71
CA VAL A 89 -5.67 13.48 9.64
C VAL A 89 -6.09 12.23 8.88
N GLU A 90 -5.85 11.07 9.45
CA GLU A 90 -6.41 9.83 8.94
C GLU A 90 -7.85 9.66 9.42
N ILE A 91 -8.78 9.39 8.50
CA ILE A 91 -10.19 9.14 8.80
C ILE A 91 -10.44 7.65 8.72
N ASN A 92 -10.81 7.05 9.84
CA ASN A 92 -11.05 5.61 9.96
C ASN A 92 -12.51 5.27 10.23
N ASN A 93 -13.30 6.22 10.72
CA ASN A 93 -14.69 5.99 11.13
C ASN A 93 -15.63 7.14 10.75
N GLN A 94 -16.93 6.89 10.91
CA GLN A 94 -18.00 7.85 10.62
C GLN A 94 -17.88 9.15 11.42
N GLN A 95 -17.57 9.07 12.71
CA GLN A 95 -17.51 10.23 13.60
C GLN A 95 -16.37 11.20 13.21
N GLU A 96 -15.20 10.66 12.87
CA GLU A 96 -14.07 11.44 12.35
C GLU A 96 -14.42 12.11 11.02
N PHE A 97 -15.14 11.40 10.15
CA PHE A 97 -15.62 11.96 8.89
C PHE A 97 -16.60 13.11 9.09
N GLU A 98 -17.58 12.98 9.99
CA GLU A 98 -18.54 14.04 10.30
C GLU A 98 -17.87 15.27 10.91
N ASN A 99 -16.92 15.08 11.82
CA ASN A 99 -16.13 16.17 12.39
C ASN A 99 -15.33 16.92 11.31
N PHE A 100 -14.73 16.16 10.39
CA PHE A 100 -14.03 16.72 9.24
C PHE A 100 -14.98 17.48 8.31
N ALA A 101 -16.15 16.91 7.97
CA ALA A 101 -17.14 17.52 7.10
C ALA A 101 -17.68 18.85 7.67
N HIS A 102 -18.00 18.87 8.97
CA HIS A 102 -18.38 20.10 9.67
C HIS A 102 -17.31 21.18 9.59
N LYS A 103 -16.04 20.81 9.78
CA LYS A 103 -14.93 21.76 9.70
C LYS A 103 -14.72 22.26 8.28
N ALA A 104 -14.83 21.39 7.28
CA ALA A 104 -14.73 21.75 5.87
C ALA A 104 -15.82 22.76 5.48
N LEU A 105 -17.05 22.58 5.98
CA LEU A 105 -18.15 23.51 5.74
C LEU A 105 -17.88 24.90 6.35
N ARG A 106 -17.40 24.96 7.60
CA ARG A 106 -17.10 26.23 8.29
C ARG A 106 -15.99 27.05 7.63
N VAL A 107 -15.10 26.39 6.89
CA VAL A 107 -13.90 26.99 6.31
C VAL A 107 -14.03 27.13 4.79
N TYR A 108 -15.23 26.86 4.24
CA TYR A 108 -15.59 27.14 2.86
C TYR A 108 -15.31 28.62 2.51
N PRO A 109 -14.71 28.94 1.35
CA PRO A 109 -14.48 28.10 0.16
C PRO A 109 -13.11 27.38 0.10
N SER A 110 -12.48 27.10 1.24
CA SER A 110 -11.18 26.44 1.27
C SER A 110 -11.21 25.05 0.64
N LYS A 111 -10.11 24.69 -0.05
CA LYS A 111 -10.00 23.42 -0.77
C LYS A 111 -9.86 22.25 0.20
N VAL A 112 -10.72 21.25 0.03
CA VAL A 112 -10.61 19.93 0.67
C VAL A 112 -9.73 19.04 -0.21
N ILE A 113 -8.78 18.34 0.40
CA ILE A 113 -7.87 17.43 -0.29
C ILE A 113 -7.92 16.09 0.44
N ILE A 114 -8.09 15.01 -0.32
CA ILE A 114 -8.07 13.64 0.17
C ILE A 114 -6.92 12.92 -0.51
N ARG A 115 -6.10 12.23 0.29
CA ARG A 115 -4.96 11.48 -0.16
C ARG A 115 -5.10 10.03 0.26
N PHE A 116 -4.95 9.15 -0.72
CA PHE A 116 -4.82 7.72 -0.53
C PHE A 116 -3.38 7.36 -0.23
N GLN A 117 -3.15 6.63 0.85
CA GLN A 117 -1.88 5.98 1.12
C GLN A 117 -2.11 4.48 1.26
N MET A 118 -1.17 3.69 0.74
CA MET A 118 -1.14 2.25 0.91
C MET A 118 0.26 1.86 1.33
N ASP A 119 0.35 0.85 2.17
CA ASP A 119 1.62 0.22 2.48
C ASP A 119 2.27 -0.39 1.24
N ASN A 120 3.60 -0.43 1.25
CA ASN A 120 4.35 -1.00 0.14
C ASN A 120 4.02 -2.50 0.01
N PRO A 121 3.45 -2.96 -1.12
CA PRO A 121 3.04 -4.35 -1.30
C PRO A 121 4.20 -5.33 -1.15
N ARG A 122 5.44 -4.91 -1.43
CA ARG A 122 6.63 -5.75 -1.25
C ARG A 122 6.96 -6.01 0.22
N LYS A 123 6.66 -5.06 1.11
CA LYS A 123 6.81 -5.27 2.55
C LYS A 123 5.79 -6.30 3.03
N ILE A 124 4.56 -6.22 2.54
CA ILE A 124 3.48 -7.16 2.86
C ILE A 124 3.80 -8.59 2.39
N VAL A 125 4.34 -8.75 1.18
CA VAL A 125 4.73 -10.09 0.68
C VAL A 125 5.86 -10.67 1.52
N LYS A 126 6.89 -9.87 1.85
CA LYS A 126 7.99 -10.33 2.70
C LYS A 126 7.55 -10.69 4.11
N SER A 127 6.68 -9.88 4.74
CA SER A 127 6.19 -10.18 6.09
C SER A 127 5.37 -11.46 6.11
N ARG A 128 4.48 -11.65 5.12
CA ARG A 128 3.70 -12.89 4.97
C ARG A 128 4.56 -14.12 4.75
N ALA A 129 5.59 -14.01 3.90
CA ALA A 129 6.54 -15.10 3.67
C ALA A 129 7.28 -15.47 4.96
N ASN A 130 7.74 -14.47 5.71
CA ASN A 130 8.42 -14.69 6.99
C ASN A 130 7.48 -15.31 8.04
N GLU A 131 6.25 -14.83 8.14
CA GLU A 131 5.25 -15.41 9.05
C GLU A 131 4.88 -16.85 8.66
N SER A 132 4.72 -17.13 7.37
CA SER A 132 4.45 -18.50 6.88
C SER A 132 5.62 -19.41 7.24
N HIS A 133 6.85 -18.98 6.99
CA HIS A 133 8.03 -19.75 7.34
C HIS A 133 8.14 -19.99 8.85
N ALA A 134 7.86 -18.98 9.68
CA ALA A 134 7.84 -19.15 11.13
C ALA A 134 6.76 -20.14 11.59
N ARG A 135 5.56 -20.10 10.99
CA ARG A 135 4.48 -21.07 11.25
C ARG A 135 4.89 -22.48 10.85
N ASP A 136 5.56 -22.66 9.72
CA ASP A 136 6.05 -23.95 9.27
C ASP A 136 7.07 -24.55 10.26
N LEU A 137 8.05 -23.74 10.71
CA LEU A 137 9.05 -24.16 11.69
C LEU A 137 8.40 -24.59 13.02
N LEU A 138 7.44 -23.82 13.52
CA LEU A 138 6.70 -24.17 14.72
C LEU A 138 5.89 -25.46 14.54
N THR A 139 5.29 -25.65 13.37
CA THR A 139 4.51 -26.86 13.05
C THR A 139 5.41 -28.10 12.91
N MET A 140 6.63 -27.94 12.41
CA MET A 140 7.63 -29.03 12.39
C MET A 140 8.07 -29.43 13.80
N GLN A 141 8.15 -28.48 14.72
CA GLN A 141 8.66 -28.74 16.07
C GLN A 141 7.57 -29.24 17.05
N LEU A 142 6.34 -28.73 16.92
CA LEU A 142 5.26 -28.92 17.91
C LEU A 142 3.94 -29.41 17.30
N GLY A 143 3.86 -29.56 15.97
CA GLY A 143 2.64 -29.97 15.29
C GLY A 143 2.32 -31.46 15.45
N LEU A 144 1.06 -31.80 15.16
CA LEU A 144 0.60 -33.19 15.10
C LEU A 144 1.47 -34.00 14.11
N PRO A 145 1.80 -35.28 14.41
CA PRO A 145 2.74 -36.07 13.61
C PRO A 145 2.42 -36.12 12.11
N ALA A 146 1.14 -36.21 11.74
CA ALA A 146 0.70 -36.23 10.35
C ALA A 146 0.92 -34.88 9.61
N VAL A 147 0.72 -33.76 10.30
CA VAL A 147 0.92 -32.42 9.75
C VAL A 147 2.41 -32.11 9.64
N ARG A 148 3.19 -32.48 10.67
CA ARG A 148 4.66 -32.39 10.67
C ARG A 148 5.27 -33.14 9.50
N ALA A 149 4.92 -34.41 9.32
CA ALA A 149 5.45 -35.24 8.23
C ALA A 149 5.10 -34.66 6.84
N THR A 150 3.97 -33.99 6.72
CA THR A 150 3.55 -33.33 5.46
C THR A 150 4.42 -32.12 5.15
N ILE A 151 4.67 -31.24 6.13
CA ILE A 151 5.52 -30.06 5.95
C ILE A 151 6.99 -30.47 5.73
N GLU A 152 7.52 -31.43 6.50
CA GLU A 152 8.88 -31.95 6.32
C GLU A 152 9.11 -32.51 4.91
N ARG A 153 8.15 -33.26 4.36
CA ARG A 153 8.20 -33.76 2.98
C ARG A 153 8.22 -32.64 1.95
N GLN A 154 7.46 -31.56 2.17
CA GLN A 154 7.46 -30.39 1.28
C GLN A 154 8.81 -29.66 1.29
N TYR A 155 9.45 -29.50 2.46
CA TYR A 155 10.78 -28.90 2.54
C TYR A 155 11.86 -29.80 1.89
N LEU A 156 11.78 -31.11 2.08
CA LEU A 156 12.70 -32.05 1.44
C LEU A 156 12.56 -32.05 -0.09
N SER A 157 11.33 -32.08 -0.62
CA SER A 157 11.10 -32.05 -2.07
C SER A 157 11.58 -30.74 -2.71
N ALA A 158 11.44 -29.61 -2.02
CA ALA A 158 11.99 -28.32 -2.47
C ALA A 158 13.53 -28.33 -2.53
N CYS A 159 14.20 -28.91 -1.54
CA CYS A 159 15.66 -29.06 -1.51
C CYS A 159 16.19 -29.99 -2.61
N TYR A 160 15.45 -31.03 -2.98
CA TYR A 160 15.81 -31.91 -4.10
C TYR A 160 15.65 -31.21 -5.47
N TYR A 161 14.65 -30.34 -5.63
CA TYR A 161 14.41 -29.62 -6.89
C TYR A 161 15.49 -28.58 -7.21
N VAL A 162 16.06 -27.90 -6.21
CA VAL A 162 17.14 -26.91 -6.41
C VAL A 162 18.45 -27.58 -6.86
N ARG A 163 18.71 -28.83 -6.42
CA ARG A 163 19.90 -29.60 -6.81
C ARG A 163 19.85 -30.17 -8.23
N ALA A 164 18.67 -30.26 -8.85
CA ALA A 164 18.50 -30.82 -10.19
C ALA A 164 18.81 -29.83 -11.33
N ASN A 165 19.01 -28.55 -11.04
CA ASN A 165 19.37 -27.53 -12.04
C ASN A 165 20.90 -27.44 -12.25
N LEU A 166 21.53 -28.55 -12.64
CA LEU A 166 22.88 -28.54 -13.21
C LEU A 166 22.77 -28.91 -14.70
N THR A 167 22.62 -27.89 -15.55
CA THR A 167 22.83 -28.03 -17.00
C THR A 167 24.30 -28.32 -17.26
N LYS A 168 24.59 -29.47 -17.89
CA LYS A 168 25.86 -29.69 -18.61
C LYS A 168 26.05 -28.56 -19.61
N VAL A 169 27.11 -27.77 -19.42
CA VAL A 169 27.72 -27.03 -20.53
C VAL A 169 28.74 -27.99 -21.15
N THR A 170 28.61 -28.16 -22.46
CA THR A 170 29.33 -29.07 -23.39
C THR A 170 30.79 -29.32 -23.06
#